data_AF-A0A8J7VSM9-F1
#
_entry.id   AF-A0A8J7VSM9-F1
#
_cell.length_a   1.000
_cell.length_b   1.000
_cell.length_c   1.000
_cell.angle_alpha   90.00
_cell.angle_beta   90.00
_cell.angle_gamma   90.00
#
_symmetry.space_group_name_H-M   'P 1'
#
loop_
_entity.id
_entity.type
_entity.pdbx_description
1 polymer ?
#
loop_
_entity_poly.entity_id
_entity_poly.type
_entity_poly.pdbx_seq_one_letter_code
_entity_poly.pdbx_strand_id
1 'polypeptide(L)'
;MKLRSDSFDNGARLDPRFAFGAPGGGEGGNRNPHLAWGDAPAGTRSYALLCLDPDAPTDMSLAGRDDVQIPVEHPRREFVHWAMADIPAAVTGIAEGAASDGTAAKGRTSVPGPEGARQGLNGYTASPGGQGDQDGDRWGYDGPQPPPNDLRPHRYFFRVFALDVERLDLPERFSAAEVLRMVQGHVLAETAIYGTYALNPDVRA
;
A
#
# COMPACT_ATOMS: atom_id res chain seq x y z
N MET A 1 -17.07 4.72 -11.23
CA MET A 1 -16.47 4.35 -9.93
C MET A 1 -15.72 5.54 -9.36
N LYS A 2 -15.82 5.74 -8.04
CA LYS A 2 -15.11 6.80 -7.31
C LYS A 2 -14.53 6.22 -6.03
N LEU A 3 -13.39 6.73 -5.60
CA LEU A 3 -12.72 6.39 -4.34
C LEU A 3 -12.53 7.66 -3.50
N ARG A 4 -12.75 7.54 -2.19
CA ARG A 4 -12.54 8.60 -1.19
C ARG A 4 -11.97 8.03 0.10
N SER A 5 -11.44 8.90 0.93
CA SER A 5 -11.02 8.59 2.29
C SER A 5 -11.59 9.64 3.25
N ASP A 6 -11.88 9.23 4.49
CA ASP A 6 -12.17 10.15 5.61
C ASP A 6 -10.90 10.39 6.46
N SER A 7 -9.82 9.68 6.11
CA SER A 7 -8.52 9.75 6.77
C SER A 7 -7.59 10.79 6.13
N PHE A 8 -7.76 11.09 4.84
CA PHE A 8 -6.98 12.08 4.09
C PHE A 8 -7.69 12.54 2.80
N ASP A 9 -7.41 13.76 2.34
CA ASP A 9 -7.81 14.23 1.01
C ASP A 9 -6.83 13.78 -0.07
N ASN A 10 -7.30 13.57 -1.30
CA ASN A 10 -6.43 13.18 -2.41
C ASN A 10 -5.31 14.21 -2.65
N GLY A 11 -4.06 13.77 -2.56
CA GLY A 11 -2.85 14.57 -2.67
C GLY A 11 -2.35 15.18 -1.36
N ALA A 12 -3.06 14.98 -0.25
CA ALA A 12 -2.65 15.49 1.06
C ALA A 12 -1.59 14.62 1.73
N ARG A 13 -0.86 15.22 2.67
CA ARG A 13 0.07 14.52 3.55
C ARG A 13 -0.66 13.51 4.42
N LEU A 14 -0.15 12.28 4.44
CA LEU A 14 -0.62 11.24 5.35
C LEU A 14 -0.19 11.55 6.78
N ASP A 15 -1.11 11.33 7.71
CA ASP A 15 -0.83 11.40 9.14
C ASP A 15 0.10 10.24 9.56
N PRO A 16 1.09 10.46 10.46
CA PRO A 16 1.96 9.39 10.96
C PRO A 16 1.22 8.17 11.53
N ARG A 17 -0.04 8.29 11.94
CA ARG A 17 -0.86 7.13 12.33
C ARG A 17 -1.08 6.11 11.21
N PHE A 18 -0.94 6.52 9.95
CA PHE A 18 -1.01 5.63 8.78
C PHE A 18 0.35 5.12 8.32
N ALA A 19 1.44 5.69 8.82
CA ALA A 19 2.80 5.35 8.44
C ALA A 19 3.37 4.23 9.30
N PHE A 20 4.31 3.47 8.75
CA PHE A 20 5.11 2.51 9.53
C PHE A 20 6.18 3.26 10.35
N GLY A 21 6.80 4.30 9.77
CA GLY A 21 7.74 5.18 10.47
C GLY A 21 7.17 6.58 10.76
N ALA A 22 7.61 7.19 11.85
CA ALA A 22 7.27 8.56 12.25
C ALA A 22 8.47 9.50 12.17
N PRO A 23 8.26 10.83 11.96
CA PRO A 23 9.33 11.82 12.03
C PRO A 23 10.10 11.73 13.34
N GLY A 24 11.42 11.94 13.28
CA GLY A 24 12.31 11.79 14.45
C GLY A 24 12.76 10.36 14.76
N GLY A 25 12.50 9.40 13.86
CA GLY A 25 13.01 8.04 13.95
C GLY A 25 12.17 7.08 14.80
N GLY A 26 10.93 7.47 15.12
CA GLY A 26 9.98 6.62 15.85
C GLY A 26 9.14 5.71 14.96
N GLU A 27 8.33 4.87 15.58
CA GLU A 27 7.29 4.10 14.91
C GLU A 27 6.05 4.96 14.66
N GLY A 28 5.42 4.77 13.51
CA GLY A 28 4.09 5.30 13.23
C GLY A 28 2.99 4.37 13.75
N GLY A 29 1.73 4.74 13.50
CA GLY A 29 0.59 3.91 13.91
C GLY A 29 0.37 2.69 13.01
N ASN A 30 0.95 2.69 11.81
CA ASN A 30 0.83 1.65 10.80
C ASN A 30 -0.62 1.21 10.54
N ARG A 31 -1.57 2.14 10.67
CA ARG A 31 -2.99 1.88 10.43
C ARG A 31 -3.28 2.01 8.94
N ASN A 32 -4.08 1.11 8.37
CA ASN A 32 -4.58 1.40 7.02
C ASN A 32 -5.50 2.63 7.11
N PRO A 33 -5.45 3.56 6.15
CA PRO A 33 -6.42 4.65 6.12
C PRO A 33 -7.81 4.10 5.79
N HIS A 34 -8.85 4.87 6.13
CA HIS A 34 -10.20 4.63 5.64
C HIS A 34 -10.19 4.71 4.11
N LEU A 35 -10.87 3.78 3.44
CA LEU A 35 -11.11 3.83 1.99
C LEU A 35 -12.57 3.48 1.75
N ALA A 36 -13.28 4.27 0.97
CA ALA A 36 -14.64 3.97 0.53
C ALA A 36 -14.79 4.23 -0.96
N TRP A 37 -15.46 3.32 -1.65
CA TRP A 37 -15.72 3.43 -3.08
C TRP A 37 -17.19 3.23 -3.39
N GLY A 38 -17.62 3.85 -4.48
CA GLY A 38 -19.00 3.78 -4.97
C GLY A 38 -19.05 3.90 -6.48
N ASP A 39 -20.26 3.89 -7.03
CA ASP A 39 -20.52 3.97 -8.47
C ASP A 39 -19.79 2.86 -9.26
N ALA A 40 -19.72 1.65 -8.70
CA ALA A 40 -19.14 0.49 -9.39
C ALA A 40 -20.01 0.09 -10.59
N PRO A 41 -19.43 -0.29 -11.74
CA PRO A 41 -20.21 -0.71 -12.91
C PRO A 41 -21.10 -1.92 -12.61
N ALA A 42 -22.24 -1.99 -13.32
CA ALA A 42 -23.05 -3.20 -13.34
C ALA A 42 -22.20 -4.41 -13.80
N GLY A 43 -22.41 -5.55 -13.16
CA GLY A 43 -21.60 -6.76 -13.41
C GLY A 43 -20.36 -6.88 -12.52
N THR A 44 -20.06 -5.91 -11.65
CA THR A 44 -18.99 -6.05 -10.65
C THR A 44 -19.31 -7.21 -9.70
N ARG A 45 -18.36 -8.15 -9.59
CA ARG A 45 -18.46 -9.36 -8.75
C ARG A 45 -17.43 -9.41 -7.63
N SER A 46 -16.31 -8.70 -7.78
CA SER A 46 -15.34 -8.48 -6.71
C SER A 46 -14.55 -7.19 -6.94
N TYR A 47 -13.71 -6.84 -5.95
CA TYR A 47 -12.69 -5.81 -6.08
C TYR A 47 -11.30 -6.35 -5.75
N ALA A 48 -10.28 -5.69 -6.31
CA ALA A 48 -8.91 -5.78 -5.86
C ALA A 48 -8.42 -4.40 -5.39
N LEU A 49 -7.56 -4.36 -4.38
CA LEU A 49 -6.99 -3.14 -3.80
C LEU A 49 -5.47 -3.26 -3.74
N LEU A 50 -4.78 -2.22 -4.22
CA LEU A 50 -3.32 -2.08 -4.10
C LEU A 50 -2.97 -0.74 -3.44
N CYS A 51 -1.90 -0.71 -2.66
CA CYS A 51 -1.21 0.52 -2.26
C CYS A 51 0.22 0.47 -2.80
N LEU A 52 0.58 1.40 -3.69
CA LEU A 52 1.85 1.40 -4.41
C LEU A 52 2.57 2.74 -4.22
N ASP A 53 3.87 2.67 -3.93
CA ASP A 53 4.79 3.82 -3.85
C ASP A 53 5.73 3.80 -5.06
N PRO A 54 5.58 4.68 -6.06
CA PRO A 54 6.45 4.74 -7.23
C PRO A 54 7.74 5.54 -6.98
N ASP A 55 7.93 6.08 -5.78
CA ASP A 55 8.99 7.03 -5.43
C ASP A 55 10.10 6.40 -4.58
N ALA A 56 10.02 5.10 -4.27
CA ALA A 56 11.09 4.39 -3.57
C ALA A 56 12.42 4.44 -4.36
N PRO A 57 13.57 4.72 -3.73
CA PRO A 57 14.84 4.78 -4.43
C PRO A 57 15.21 3.40 -5.00
N THR A 58 15.82 3.40 -6.19
CA THR A 58 16.33 2.16 -6.80
C THR A 58 17.53 1.58 -6.03
N ASP A 59 18.35 2.44 -5.44
CA ASP A 59 19.47 2.06 -4.58
C ASP A 59 19.12 2.25 -3.10
N MET A 60 18.59 1.19 -2.48
CA MET A 60 18.23 1.19 -1.07
C MET A 60 19.46 1.26 -0.13
N SER A 61 20.70 1.06 -0.61
CA SER A 61 21.90 1.18 0.23
C SER A 61 22.18 2.62 0.66
N LEU A 62 21.53 3.60 0.03
CA LEU A 62 21.58 5.01 0.39
C LEU A 62 20.66 5.37 1.56
N ALA A 63 19.66 4.54 1.85
CA ALA A 63 18.62 4.86 2.82
C ALA A 63 19.18 4.92 4.25
N GLY A 64 18.86 6.00 4.98
CA GLY A 64 19.22 6.16 6.39
C GLY A 64 20.69 6.49 6.64
N ARG A 65 21.46 6.80 5.60
CA ARG A 65 22.84 7.27 5.74
C ARG A 65 22.89 8.75 6.14
N ASP A 66 23.74 9.07 7.11
CA ASP A 66 23.92 10.44 7.61
C ASP A 66 24.86 11.29 6.73
N ASP A 67 25.66 10.65 5.88
CA ASP A 67 26.68 11.31 5.05
C ASP A 67 26.22 11.66 3.63
N VAL A 68 24.97 11.32 3.27
CA VAL A 68 24.42 11.54 1.93
C VAL A 68 22.93 11.84 1.98
N GLN A 69 22.48 12.75 1.13
CA GLN A 69 21.07 12.94 0.80
C GLN A 69 20.75 12.20 -0.50
N ILE A 70 19.59 11.56 -0.59
CA ILE A 70 19.09 10.98 -1.84
C ILE A 70 18.49 12.14 -2.66
N PRO A 71 19.08 12.51 -3.80
CA PRO A 71 18.62 13.65 -4.57
C PRO A 71 17.24 13.39 -5.19
N VAL A 72 16.51 14.47 -5.46
CA VAL A 72 15.19 14.38 -6.10
C VAL A 72 15.29 13.63 -7.43
N GLU A 73 16.38 13.78 -8.17
CA GLU A 73 16.65 13.17 -9.48
C GLU A 73 17.02 11.68 -9.41
N HIS A 74 17.27 11.13 -8.21
CA HIS A 74 17.64 9.72 -8.07
C HIS A 74 16.58 8.81 -8.73
N PRO A 75 16.98 7.79 -9.49
CA PRO A 75 16.03 6.87 -10.13
C PRO A 75 15.16 6.14 -9.10
N ARG A 76 13.87 6.01 -9.41
CA ARG A 76 12.87 5.43 -8.51
C ARG A 76 12.34 4.10 -9.02
N ARG A 77 11.76 3.32 -8.12
CA ARG A 77 11.08 2.04 -8.37
C ARG A 77 9.77 2.00 -7.61
N GLU A 78 8.90 1.09 -8.03
CA GLU A 78 7.68 0.77 -7.28
C GLU A 78 8.01 -0.04 -6.01
N PHE A 79 7.34 0.30 -4.92
CA PHE A 79 7.32 -0.44 -3.67
C PHE A 79 5.87 -0.72 -3.25
N VAL A 80 5.57 -1.96 -2.90
CA VAL A 80 4.21 -2.39 -2.58
C VAL A 80 3.94 -2.22 -1.09
N HIS A 81 2.96 -1.41 -0.72
CA HIS A 81 2.53 -1.22 0.67
C HIS A 81 1.34 -2.09 1.04
N TRP A 82 0.51 -2.47 0.07
CA TRP A 82 -0.67 -3.31 0.31
C TRP A 82 -1.10 -4.02 -0.97
N ALA A 83 -1.44 -5.31 -0.87
CA ALA A 83 -2.15 -6.04 -1.91
C ALA A 83 -3.32 -6.83 -1.28
N MET A 84 -4.50 -6.70 -1.87
CA MET A 84 -5.70 -7.44 -1.47
C MET A 84 -6.52 -7.81 -2.71
N ALA A 85 -7.03 -9.04 -2.74
CA ALA A 85 -7.83 -9.57 -3.84
C ALA A 85 -9.15 -10.15 -3.32
N ASP A 86 -10.09 -10.38 -4.24
CA ASP A 86 -11.38 -11.03 -4.01
C ASP A 86 -12.23 -10.35 -2.93
N ILE A 87 -12.12 -9.04 -2.80
CA ILE A 87 -13.00 -8.26 -1.92
C ILE A 87 -14.43 -8.42 -2.47
N PRO A 88 -15.39 -8.97 -1.70
CA PRO A 88 -16.73 -9.22 -2.23
C PRO A 88 -17.39 -7.95 -2.76
N ALA A 89 -18.19 -8.04 -3.83
CA ALA A 89 -18.83 -6.87 -4.45
C ALA A 89 -19.71 -6.03 -3.49
N ALA A 90 -20.22 -6.65 -2.43
CA ALA A 90 -21.02 -5.98 -1.39
C ALA A 90 -20.17 -5.07 -0.47
N VAL A 91 -18.86 -5.30 -0.39
CA VAL A 91 -17.94 -4.47 0.39
C VAL A 91 -17.61 -3.22 -0.42
N THR A 92 -17.98 -2.06 0.13
CA THR A 92 -17.81 -0.74 -0.52
C THR A 92 -16.87 0.18 0.26
N GLY A 93 -16.17 -0.36 1.26
CA GLY A 93 -15.15 0.36 2.00
C GLY A 93 -14.45 -0.49 3.05
N ILE A 94 -13.34 0.03 3.54
CA ILE A 94 -12.53 -0.53 4.61
C ILE A 94 -12.30 0.58 5.62
N ALA A 95 -12.69 0.34 6.87
CA ALA A 95 -12.52 1.32 7.94
C ALA A 95 -11.03 1.53 8.27
N GLU A 96 -10.73 2.73 8.78
CA GLU A 96 -9.41 3.03 9.32
C GLU A 96 -9.02 1.98 10.38
N GLY A 97 -7.83 1.41 10.26
CA GLY A 97 -7.33 0.42 11.22
C GLY A 97 -7.86 -1.00 11.04
N ALA A 98 -8.89 -1.23 10.22
CA ALA A 98 -9.58 -2.52 10.14
C ALA A 98 -8.75 -3.66 9.52
N ALA A 99 -7.76 -3.33 8.70
CA ALA A 99 -6.85 -4.28 8.06
C ALA A 99 -5.41 -4.19 8.61
N SER A 100 -5.11 -3.15 9.39
CA SER A 100 -3.83 -2.95 10.06
C SER A 100 -3.99 -1.99 11.22
N ASP A 101 -3.52 -2.34 12.41
CA ASP A 101 -3.56 -1.46 13.59
C ASP A 101 -2.31 -1.67 14.45
N GLY A 102 -1.20 -1.06 14.04
CA GLY A 102 0.09 -1.16 14.72
C GLY A 102 1.21 -1.82 13.90
N THR A 103 2.42 -1.68 14.41
CA THR A 103 3.67 -2.26 13.87
C THR A 103 3.83 -3.69 14.38
N ALA A 104 4.03 -4.66 13.48
CA ALA A 104 4.33 -6.03 13.85
C ALA A 104 5.76 -6.36 13.41
N ALA A 105 6.73 -6.23 14.33
CA ALA A 105 8.16 -6.36 14.06
C ALA A 105 8.60 -7.71 13.47
N LYS A 106 7.75 -8.76 13.54
CA LYS A 106 8.02 -10.10 12.98
C LYS A 106 6.99 -10.53 11.93
N GLY A 107 6.32 -9.56 11.30
CA GLY A 107 5.15 -9.81 10.48
C GLY A 107 3.91 -10.13 11.32
N ARG A 108 2.77 -10.29 10.66
CA ARG A 108 1.48 -10.59 11.31
C ARG A 108 1.11 -12.05 11.12
N THR A 109 0.76 -12.72 12.22
CA THR A 109 0.24 -14.10 12.22
C THR A 109 -1.22 -14.19 11.79
N SER A 110 -1.95 -13.06 11.79
CA SER A 110 -3.29 -12.93 11.23
C SER A 110 -3.36 -11.62 10.45
N VAL A 111 -3.92 -11.66 9.25
CA VAL A 111 -3.96 -10.51 8.35
C VAL A 111 -5.42 -10.09 8.21
N PRO A 112 -5.90 -9.16 9.05
CA PRO A 112 -7.31 -8.82 9.07
C PRO A 112 -7.72 -8.13 7.76
N GLY A 113 -9.00 -8.24 7.42
CA GLY A 113 -9.58 -7.67 6.21
C GLY A 113 -11.07 -8.02 6.12
N PRO A 114 -11.78 -7.50 5.12
CA PRO A 114 -13.17 -7.88 4.87
C PRO A 114 -13.31 -9.40 4.71
N GLU A 115 -14.40 -9.97 5.22
CA GLU A 115 -14.69 -11.40 5.05
C GLU A 115 -14.71 -11.77 3.55
N GLY A 116 -14.10 -12.89 3.19
CA GLY A 116 -13.97 -13.35 1.80
C GLY A 116 -12.78 -12.76 1.02
N ALA A 117 -12.21 -11.63 1.47
CA ALA A 117 -11.02 -11.05 0.85
C ALA A 117 -9.76 -11.86 1.20
N ARG A 118 -8.79 -11.86 0.29
CA ARG A 118 -7.45 -12.42 0.51
C ARG A 118 -6.41 -11.32 0.55
N GLN A 119 -5.50 -11.40 1.51
CA GLN A 119 -4.37 -10.47 1.63
C GLN A 119 -3.15 -11.06 0.94
N GLY A 120 -2.47 -10.25 0.14
CA GLY A 120 -1.23 -10.61 -0.54
C GLY A 120 0.01 -10.13 0.21
N LEU A 121 1.17 -10.46 -0.33
CA LEU A 121 2.46 -9.99 0.14
C LEU A 121 2.63 -8.50 -0.16
N ASN A 122 3.25 -7.79 0.78
CA ASN A 122 3.76 -6.44 0.59
C ASN A 122 5.29 -6.44 0.43
N GLY A 123 5.81 -5.27 0.06
CA GLY A 123 7.20 -5.00 -0.27
C GLY A 123 8.17 -5.14 0.89
N TYR A 124 7.71 -5.21 2.15
CA TYR A 124 8.60 -5.44 3.30
C TYR A 124 9.05 -6.90 3.42
N THR A 125 8.44 -7.84 2.69
CA THR A 125 8.85 -9.25 2.65
C THR A 125 10.28 -9.40 2.12
N ALA A 126 11.12 -10.25 2.73
CA ALA A 126 12.40 -10.65 2.16
C ALA A 126 12.23 -11.70 1.05
N SER A 127 12.57 -11.33 -0.20
CA SER A 127 12.63 -12.24 -1.36
C SER A 127 11.33 -13.03 -1.66
N PRO A 128 11.31 -13.87 -2.72
CA PRO A 128 10.47 -13.64 -3.91
C PRO A 128 9.02 -13.22 -3.60
N GLY A 129 8.64 -12.02 -4.06
CA GLY A 129 7.32 -11.41 -3.83
C GLY A 129 7.37 -10.13 -3.01
N GLY A 130 8.44 -9.94 -2.23
CA GLY A 130 8.78 -8.68 -1.55
C GLY A 130 9.96 -7.92 -2.14
N GLN A 131 10.27 -6.78 -1.52
CA GLN A 131 11.31 -5.83 -1.93
C GLN A 131 12.28 -5.46 -0.79
N GLY A 132 12.07 -5.99 0.42
CA GLY A 132 12.77 -5.67 1.65
C GLY A 132 13.74 -6.77 2.09
N ASP A 133 14.33 -6.56 3.27
CA ASP A 133 15.34 -7.42 3.89
C ASP A 133 14.85 -8.08 5.20
N GLN A 134 13.57 -7.88 5.56
CA GLN A 134 13.02 -8.43 6.79
C GLN A 134 12.66 -9.90 6.65
N ASP A 135 13.09 -10.71 7.60
CA ASP A 135 12.85 -12.15 7.61
C ASP A 135 11.34 -12.49 7.60
N GLY A 136 10.92 -13.27 6.61
CA GLY A 136 9.58 -13.84 6.51
C GLY A 136 8.59 -13.04 5.65
N ASP A 137 7.44 -13.65 5.42
CA ASP A 137 6.36 -13.05 4.63
C ASP A 137 5.67 -11.91 5.39
N ARG A 138 5.51 -10.78 4.71
CA ARG A 138 4.78 -9.60 5.17
C ARG A 138 3.51 -9.45 4.37
N TRP A 139 2.39 -9.57 5.05
CA TRP A 139 1.07 -9.60 4.43
C TRP A 139 0.26 -8.34 4.78
N GLY A 140 -0.60 -7.93 3.85
CA GLY A 140 -1.51 -6.81 4.07
C GLY A 140 -0.82 -5.45 4.07
N TYR A 141 -1.43 -4.46 4.74
CA TYR A 141 -0.98 -3.07 4.69
C TYR A 141 0.17 -2.81 5.65
N ASP A 142 1.37 -2.51 5.18
CA ASP A 142 2.38 -1.81 5.97
C ASP A 142 2.61 -0.43 5.34
N GLY A 143 2.49 0.61 6.16
CA GLY A 143 2.41 1.99 5.70
C GLY A 143 3.76 2.62 5.36
N PRO A 144 3.76 3.91 4.98
CA PRO A 144 4.96 4.67 4.62
C PRO A 144 6.15 4.53 5.59
N GLN A 145 7.34 4.31 5.05
CA GLN A 145 8.62 4.50 5.74
C GLN A 145 9.70 4.96 4.73
N PRO A 146 9.52 6.14 4.09
CA PRO A 146 10.50 6.64 3.15
C PRO A 146 11.83 6.97 3.87
N PRO A 147 12.99 6.89 3.21
CA PRO A 147 14.26 7.18 3.87
C PRO A 147 14.28 8.59 4.48
N PRO A 148 14.82 8.77 5.71
CA PRO A 148 14.85 10.08 6.37
C PRO A 148 15.79 11.07 5.69
N ASN A 149 16.70 10.59 4.84
CA ASN A 149 17.62 11.39 4.04
C ASN A 149 17.18 11.54 2.57
N ASP A 150 15.92 11.20 2.22
CA ASP A 150 15.39 11.42 0.87
C ASP A 150 14.86 12.85 0.72
N LEU A 151 15.25 13.53 -0.35
CA LEU A 151 14.80 14.90 -0.66
C LEU A 151 13.47 14.92 -1.42
N ARG A 152 12.94 13.76 -1.82
CA ARG A 152 11.65 13.64 -2.52
C ARG A 152 10.56 13.19 -1.53
N PRO A 153 9.40 13.86 -1.46
CA PRO A 153 8.24 13.29 -0.79
C PRO A 153 7.71 12.11 -1.61
N HIS A 154 7.45 10.98 -0.96
CA HIS A 154 6.91 9.79 -1.62
C HIS A 154 5.39 9.91 -1.75
N ARG A 155 4.83 9.32 -2.81
CA ARG A 155 3.39 9.24 -3.03
C ARG A 155 2.90 7.81 -2.85
N TYR A 156 1.79 7.62 -2.17
CA TYR A 156 1.23 6.31 -1.86
C TYR A 156 -0.15 6.19 -2.52
N PHE A 157 -0.20 5.51 -3.66
CA PHE A 157 -1.41 5.36 -4.47
C PHE A 157 -2.26 4.19 -4.01
N PHE A 158 -3.44 4.46 -3.49
CA PHE A 158 -4.48 3.48 -3.18
C PHE A 158 -5.35 3.29 -4.42
N ARG A 159 -5.25 2.14 -5.08
CA ARG A 159 -5.93 1.80 -6.34
C ARG A 159 -6.93 0.70 -6.10
N VAL A 160 -8.17 0.90 -6.54
CA VAL A 160 -9.24 -0.13 -6.48
C VAL A 160 -9.70 -0.47 -7.89
N PHE A 161 -9.76 -1.77 -8.18
CA PHE A 161 -10.27 -2.33 -9.41
C PHE A 161 -11.62 -2.99 -9.16
N ALA A 162 -12.63 -2.69 -9.96
CA ALA A 162 -13.90 -3.43 -10.01
C ALA A 162 -13.80 -4.52 -11.09
N LEU A 163 -14.10 -5.77 -10.72
CA LEU A 163 -13.84 -6.96 -11.54
C LEU A 163 -15.12 -7.72 -11.90
N ASP A 164 -15.17 -8.32 -13.09
CA ASP A 164 -16.29 -9.15 -13.56
C ASP A 164 -16.22 -10.62 -13.12
N VAL A 165 -15.22 -10.95 -12.30
CA VAL A 165 -15.05 -12.25 -11.64
C VAL A 165 -15.17 -12.10 -10.14
N GLU A 166 -15.63 -13.16 -9.48
CA GLU A 166 -15.76 -13.21 -8.03
C GLU A 166 -14.44 -13.53 -7.33
N ARG A 167 -13.57 -14.29 -8.01
CA ARG A 167 -12.29 -14.74 -7.47
C ARG A 167 -11.23 -14.74 -8.58
N LEU A 168 -10.08 -14.15 -8.30
CA LEU A 168 -8.91 -14.23 -9.17
C LEU A 168 -8.20 -15.59 -9.02
N ASP A 169 -7.65 -16.09 -10.13
CA ASP A 169 -6.81 -17.29 -10.15
C ASP A 169 -5.40 -16.98 -9.59
N LEU A 170 -5.37 -16.72 -8.29
CA LEU A 170 -4.16 -16.44 -7.51
C LEU A 170 -3.85 -17.62 -6.60
N PRO A 171 -2.57 -17.98 -6.42
CA PRO A 171 -2.15 -18.89 -5.37
C PRO A 171 -2.52 -18.34 -3.98
N GLU A 172 -2.39 -19.16 -2.93
CA GLU A 172 -2.60 -18.71 -1.55
C GLU A 172 -1.60 -17.59 -1.17
N ARG A 173 -0.35 -17.73 -1.60
CA ARG A 173 0.70 -16.72 -1.49
C ARG A 173 0.90 -15.99 -2.80
N PHE A 174 0.45 -14.74 -2.88
CA PHE A 174 0.51 -13.93 -4.09
C PHE A 174 1.03 -12.51 -3.83
N SER A 175 1.53 -11.88 -4.90
CA SER A 175 2.10 -10.53 -4.93
C SER A 175 1.18 -9.53 -5.65
N ALA A 176 1.42 -8.23 -5.47
CA ALA A 176 0.75 -7.19 -6.24
C ALA A 176 0.95 -7.34 -7.76
N ALA A 177 2.11 -7.82 -8.20
CA ALA A 177 2.38 -8.08 -9.62
C ALA A 177 1.47 -9.20 -10.17
N GLU A 178 1.21 -10.25 -9.39
CA GLU A 178 0.27 -11.30 -9.77
C GLU A 178 -1.17 -10.80 -9.77
N VAL A 179 -1.56 -9.94 -8.81
CA VAL A 179 -2.86 -9.26 -8.85
C VAL A 179 -2.99 -8.45 -10.14
N LEU A 180 -2.02 -7.58 -10.45
CA LEU A 180 -2.02 -6.75 -11.66
C LEU A 180 -2.10 -7.59 -12.94
N ARG A 181 -1.46 -8.77 -12.96
CA ARG A 181 -1.55 -9.71 -14.08
C ARG A 181 -2.93 -10.36 -14.15
N MET A 182 -3.48 -10.82 -13.03
CA MET A 182 -4.76 -11.54 -12.99
C MET A 182 -5.98 -10.66 -13.15
N VAL A 183 -5.90 -9.35 -12.87
CA VAL A 183 -7.01 -8.43 -13.18
C VAL A 183 -7.12 -8.14 -14.68
N GLN A 184 -6.09 -8.39 -15.49
CA GLN A 184 -6.12 -8.13 -16.93
C GLN A 184 -7.24 -8.94 -17.60
N GLY A 185 -8.06 -8.26 -18.41
CA GLY A 185 -9.24 -8.88 -19.04
C GLY A 185 -10.50 -8.91 -18.15
N HIS A 186 -10.38 -8.59 -16.86
CA HIS A 186 -11.49 -8.61 -15.89
C HIS A 186 -11.87 -7.23 -15.35
N VAL A 187 -11.06 -6.19 -15.59
CA VAL A 187 -11.32 -4.82 -15.09
C VAL A 187 -12.53 -4.20 -15.81
N LEU A 188 -13.58 -3.92 -15.03
CA LEU A 188 -14.73 -3.12 -15.46
C LEU A 188 -14.52 -1.63 -15.20
N ALA A 189 -13.85 -1.28 -14.11
CA ALA A 189 -13.44 0.08 -13.78
C ALA A 189 -12.24 0.08 -12.83
N GLU A 190 -11.49 1.18 -12.85
CA GLU A 190 -10.40 1.45 -11.92
C GLU A 190 -10.54 2.87 -11.38
N THR A 191 -10.15 3.09 -10.13
CA THR A 191 -10.03 4.42 -9.51
C THR A 191 -8.86 4.44 -8.55
N ALA A 192 -8.28 5.62 -8.33
CA ALA A 192 -7.18 5.81 -7.39
C ALA A 192 -7.24 7.15 -6.68
N ILE A 193 -6.76 7.18 -5.44
CA ILE A 193 -6.36 8.40 -4.72
C ILE A 193 -4.96 8.16 -4.15
N TYR A 194 -4.24 9.23 -3.83
CA TYR A 194 -2.94 9.10 -3.17
C TYR A 194 -2.78 10.08 -2.01
N GLY A 195 -1.93 9.72 -1.07
CA GLY A 195 -1.40 10.65 -0.07
C GLY A 195 0.11 10.75 -0.21
N THR A 196 0.71 11.78 0.39
CA THR A 196 2.16 12.00 0.41
C THR A 196 2.75 11.76 1.79
N TYR A 197 4.02 11.33 1.86
CA TYR A 197 4.72 11.23 3.13
C TYR A 197 6.23 11.43 2.94
N ALA A 198 6.88 12.01 3.95
CA ALA A 198 8.32 12.16 4.04
C ALA A 198 8.73 12.09 5.51
N LEU A 199 9.88 11.46 5.77
CA LEU A 199 10.53 11.47 7.09
C LEU A 199 11.64 12.53 7.18
N ASN A 200 12.13 13.02 6.03
CA ASN A 200 13.08 14.11 5.97
C ASN A 200 12.42 15.42 6.47
N PRO A 201 12.94 16.06 7.53
CA PRO A 201 12.35 17.27 8.10
C PRO A 201 12.40 18.49 7.15
N ASP A 202 13.30 18.48 6.17
CA ASP A 202 13.45 19.57 5.20
C ASP A 202 12.48 19.44 4.02
N VAL A 203 11.79 18.30 3.89
CA VAL A 203 10.84 18.02 2.80
C VAL A 203 9.42 18.28 3.27
N ARG A 204 8.74 19.20 2.58
CA ARG A 204 7.29 19.37 2.75
C ARG A 204 6.57 18.29 1.93
N ALA A 205 5.98 17.33 2.63
CA ALA A 205 5.06 16.34 2.06
C ALA A 205 3.65 16.90 1.97
#